data_AF-A0A1P8YLI4-F1
#
_entry.id   AF-A0A1P8YLI4-F1
#
_cell.length_a   1.000
_cell.length_b   1.000
_cell.length_c   1.000
_cell.angle_alpha   90.00
_cell.angle_beta   90.00
_cell.angle_gamma   90.00
#
_symmetry.space_group_name_H-M   'P 1'
#
loop_
_entity.id
_entity.type
_entity.pdbx_description
1 polymer ?
#
loop_
_entity_poly.entity_id
_entity_poly.type
_entity_poly.pdbx_seq_one_letter_code
_entity_poly.pdbx_strand_id
1 'polypeptide(L)'
;MNTLNSATLVNKGLELIETHLLFGIDYDRIDVTVHPQSIVHSMATFTDGSTLAQASPPDMKLPIALALGWPDRVPGAASACDFSTASTWTFEPLDSSVFPAVDLARAAGKAGGCLTAVYNAANEVAAQAFLDGTVRFPAIVRTVERVLAGGDEWSAPPATVEDVLAADGWARARAHELVKQED
;
A
#
# COMPACT_ATOMS: atom_id res chain seq x y z
N MET A 1 -11.14 7.95 0.25
CA MET A 1 -10.35 6.75 0.59
C MET A 1 -8.85 6.98 0.47
N ASN A 2 -8.30 7.38 -0.69
CA ASN A 2 -6.84 7.47 -0.91
C ASN A 2 -6.10 8.35 0.14
N THR A 3 -6.58 9.57 0.41
CA THR A 3 -5.99 10.43 1.46
C THR A 3 -5.96 9.78 2.85
N LEU A 4 -6.99 9.00 3.19
CA LEU A 4 -7.06 8.29 4.47
C LEU A 4 -6.08 7.11 4.50
N ASN A 5 -6.00 6.34 3.41
CA ASN A 5 -5.03 5.24 3.30
C ASN A 5 -3.58 5.74 3.37
N SER A 6 -3.30 6.94 2.84
CA SER A 6 -1.98 7.57 2.99
C SER A 6 -1.71 7.99 4.43
N ALA A 7 -2.71 8.49 5.16
CA ALA A 7 -2.57 8.82 6.57
C ALA A 7 -2.32 7.58 7.46
N THR A 8 -2.97 6.45 7.15
CA THR A 8 -2.83 5.19 7.92
C THR A 8 -1.67 4.31 7.47
N LEU A 9 -0.95 4.70 6.40
CA LEU A 9 0.08 3.92 5.71
C LEU A 9 -0.44 2.62 5.06
N VAL A 10 -1.75 2.39 5.03
CA VAL A 10 -2.35 1.27 4.29
C VAL A 10 -2.12 1.43 2.79
N ASN A 11 -2.09 2.66 2.26
CA ASN A 11 -1.74 2.89 0.86
C ASN A 11 -0.37 2.30 0.52
N LYS A 12 0.62 2.53 1.40
CA LYS A 12 1.98 1.99 1.21
C LYS A 12 2.03 0.47 1.41
N GLY A 13 1.19 -0.09 2.29
CA GLY A 13 1.02 -1.54 2.42
C GLY A 13 0.46 -2.20 1.14
N LEU A 14 -0.56 -1.60 0.53
CA LEU A 14 -1.12 -2.08 -0.75
C LEU A 14 -0.09 -1.97 -1.88
N GLU A 15 0.64 -0.86 -1.97
CA GLU A 15 1.72 -0.67 -2.97
C GLU A 15 2.86 -1.67 -2.78
N LEU A 16 3.17 -2.08 -1.54
CA LEU A 16 4.16 -3.13 -1.27
C LEU A 16 3.68 -4.50 -1.79
N ILE A 17 2.40 -4.83 -1.63
CA ILE A 17 1.80 -6.03 -2.21
C ILE A 17 1.85 -5.96 -3.74
N GLU A 18 1.45 -4.83 -4.32
CA GLU A 18 1.46 -4.62 -5.76
C GLU A 18 2.88 -4.72 -6.35
N THR A 19 3.89 -4.18 -5.67
CA THR A 19 5.31 -4.28 -6.08
C THR A 19 5.76 -5.74 -6.20
N HIS A 20 5.41 -6.57 -5.22
CA HIS A 20 5.71 -8.01 -5.28
C HIS A 20 5.03 -8.67 -6.49
N LEU A 21 3.75 -8.41 -6.70
CA LEU A 21 2.97 -9.01 -7.78
C LEU A 21 3.41 -8.56 -9.18
N LEU A 22 3.73 -7.27 -9.35
CA LEU A 22 4.12 -6.69 -10.64
C LEU A 22 5.55 -7.04 -11.04
N PHE A 23 6.49 -7.06 -10.08
CA PHE A 23 7.92 -7.18 -10.36
C PHE A 23 8.55 -8.50 -9.90
N GLY A 24 7.80 -9.36 -9.20
CA GLY A 24 8.30 -10.64 -8.70
C GLY A 24 9.42 -10.51 -7.67
N ILE A 25 9.51 -9.37 -6.97
CA ILE A 25 10.52 -9.13 -5.93
C ILE A 25 10.01 -9.69 -4.60
N ASP A 26 10.82 -10.53 -3.95
CA ASP A 26 10.50 -11.07 -2.63
C ASP A 26 10.24 -9.95 -1.62
N TYR A 27 9.25 -10.14 -0.75
CA TYR A 27 8.89 -9.15 0.26
C TYR A 27 10.08 -8.71 1.12
N ASP A 28 11.02 -9.58 1.47
CA ASP A 28 12.21 -9.22 2.25
C ASP A 28 13.20 -8.30 1.51
N ARG A 29 12.94 -8.02 0.22
CA ARG A 29 13.72 -7.13 -0.64
C ARG A 29 12.94 -5.89 -1.06
N ILE A 30 11.80 -5.61 -0.42
CA ILE A 30 10.98 -4.42 -0.63
C ILE A 30 11.07 -3.54 0.61
N ASP A 31 11.85 -2.47 0.51
CA ASP A 31 12.03 -1.48 1.57
C ASP A 31 11.00 -0.35 1.46
N VAL A 32 10.62 0.20 2.61
CA VAL A 32 9.76 1.39 2.69
C VAL A 32 10.51 2.48 3.45
N THR A 33 10.61 3.65 2.83
CA THR A 33 11.18 4.86 3.44
C THR A 33 10.16 5.99 3.34
N VAL A 34 10.10 6.83 4.37
CA VAL A 34 9.32 8.06 4.33
C VAL A 34 10.13 9.12 3.60
N HIS A 35 9.53 9.72 2.58
CA HIS A 35 10.10 10.83 1.80
C HIS A 35 9.08 11.98 1.75
N PRO A 36 9.14 12.94 2.70
CA PRO A 36 8.08 13.95 2.87
C PRO A 36 7.86 14.86 1.66
N GLN A 37 8.86 15.04 0.79
CA GLN A 37 8.77 15.93 -0.36
C GLN A 37 8.06 15.30 -1.56
N SER A 38 7.88 13.97 -1.57
CA SER A 38 7.25 13.21 -2.67
C SER A 38 7.83 13.53 -4.06
N ILE A 39 9.11 13.91 -4.13
CA ILE A 39 9.82 14.18 -5.39
C ILE A 39 10.42 12.90 -5.94
N VAL A 40 11.04 12.09 -5.09
CA VAL A 40 11.50 10.75 -5.43
C VAL A 40 10.32 9.79 -5.27
N HIS A 41 9.87 9.20 -6.38
CA HIS A 41 8.65 8.37 -6.40
C HIS A 41 8.91 6.92 -6.02
N SER A 42 10.09 6.39 -6.34
CA SER A 42 10.62 5.09 -5.90
C SER A 42 12.06 4.92 -6.39
N MET A 43 12.71 3.86 -5.92
CA MET A 43 14.12 3.54 -6.20
C MET A 43 14.31 2.04 -6.39
N ALA A 44 15.34 1.65 -7.14
CA ALA A 44 15.79 0.28 -7.28
C ALA A 44 17.29 0.17 -6.99
N THR A 45 17.67 -0.68 -6.04
CA THR A 45 19.07 -0.98 -5.73
C THR A 45 19.48 -2.29 -6.40
N PHE A 46 20.56 -2.22 -7.18
CA PHE A 46 21.10 -3.32 -7.96
C PHE A 46 22.19 -4.08 -7.20
N THR A 47 22.56 -5.25 -7.68
CA THR A 47 23.48 -6.18 -7.01
C THR A 47 24.92 -5.67 -6.89
N ASP A 48 25.28 -4.61 -7.62
CA ASP A 48 26.57 -3.94 -7.56
C ASP A 48 26.61 -2.77 -6.55
N GLY A 49 25.50 -2.49 -5.87
CA GLY A 49 25.34 -1.38 -4.93
C GLY A 49 24.85 -0.08 -5.56
N SER A 50 24.60 -0.05 -6.86
CA SER A 50 24.02 1.11 -7.55
C SER A 50 22.54 1.26 -7.22
N THR A 51 22.09 2.48 -6.92
CA THR A 51 20.67 2.80 -6.75
C THR A 51 20.22 3.75 -7.85
N LEU A 52 19.18 3.37 -8.59
CA LEU A 52 18.51 4.24 -9.55
C LEU A 52 17.19 4.75 -8.96
N ALA A 53 16.98 6.06 -9.03
CA ALA A 53 15.78 6.73 -8.53
C ALA A 53 15.04 7.43 -9.67
N GLN A 54 13.71 7.39 -9.66
CA GLN A 54 12.89 8.24 -10.51
C GLN A 54 12.36 9.43 -9.70
N ALA A 55 12.60 10.64 -10.20
CA ALA A 55 12.19 11.88 -9.54
C ALA A 55 11.44 12.84 -10.47
N SER A 56 10.41 13.51 -9.94
CA SER A 56 9.72 14.65 -10.56
C SER A 56 8.89 15.38 -9.52
N PRO A 57 8.52 16.66 -9.72
CA PRO A 57 7.40 17.26 -9.02
C PRO A 57 6.16 16.33 -9.03
N PRO A 58 5.37 16.25 -7.94
CA PRO A 58 4.20 15.38 -7.90
C PRO A 58 3.16 15.77 -8.95
N ASP A 59 3.02 14.97 -9.99
CA ASP A 59 2.00 15.14 -11.04
C ASP A 59 1.67 13.78 -11.66
N MET A 60 0.42 13.34 -11.51
CA MET A 60 -0.06 12.06 -12.05
C MET A 60 -0.05 12.01 -13.58
N LYS A 61 0.01 13.15 -14.28
CA LYS A 61 0.14 13.15 -15.74
C LYS A 61 1.39 12.42 -16.22
N LEU A 62 2.49 12.48 -15.47
CA LEU A 62 3.74 11.80 -15.83
C LEU A 62 3.59 10.26 -15.87
N PRO A 63 3.20 9.57 -14.78
CA PRO A 63 3.02 8.12 -14.82
C PRO A 63 1.86 7.69 -15.73
N ILE A 64 0.76 8.45 -15.80
CA ILE A 64 -0.36 8.12 -16.70
C ILE A 64 0.08 8.17 -18.17
N ALA A 65 0.78 9.22 -18.59
CA ALA A 65 1.25 9.33 -19.96
C ALA A 65 2.24 8.23 -20.33
N LEU A 66 3.13 7.85 -19.39
CA LEU A 66 4.06 6.74 -19.59
C LEU A 66 3.34 5.38 -19.67
N ALA A 67 2.32 5.15 -18.85
CA ALA A 67 1.53 3.91 -18.91
C ALA A 67 0.80 3.76 -20.27
N LEU A 68 0.30 4.85 -20.85
CA LEU A 68 -0.35 4.85 -22.16
C LEU A 68 0.63 4.70 -23.33
N GLY A 69 1.83 5.27 -23.20
CA GLY A 69 2.84 5.33 -24.26
C GLY A 69 3.94 4.28 -24.21
N TRP A 70 3.97 3.43 -23.18
CA TRP A 70 5.10 2.55 -22.90
C TRP A 70 5.52 1.70 -24.12
N PRO A 71 6.83 1.63 -24.45
CA PRO A 71 7.98 2.15 -23.68
C PRO A 71 8.36 3.60 -24.00
N ASP A 72 7.67 4.24 -24.94
CA ASP A 72 8.01 5.57 -25.43
C ASP A 72 7.52 6.67 -24.50
N ARG A 73 8.35 7.69 -24.28
CA ARG A 73 8.00 8.84 -23.45
C ARG A 73 7.13 9.82 -24.24
N VAL A 74 6.10 10.38 -23.60
CA VAL A 74 5.27 11.44 -24.16
C VAL A 74 5.89 12.81 -23.86
N PRO A 75 6.33 13.58 -24.88
CA PRO A 75 6.92 14.90 -24.66
C PRO A 75 5.95 15.86 -23.98
N GLY A 76 6.42 16.61 -22.99
CA GLY A 76 5.63 17.64 -22.31
C GLY A 76 4.55 17.11 -21.36
N ALA A 77 4.61 15.84 -20.95
CA ALA A 77 3.62 15.23 -20.05
C ALA A 77 3.55 15.91 -18.66
N ALA A 78 4.69 16.34 -18.10
CA ALA A 78 4.78 17.02 -16.81
C ALA A 78 6.03 17.90 -16.72
N SER A 79 6.06 18.78 -15.72
CA SER A 79 7.25 19.58 -15.38
C SER A 79 8.38 18.70 -14.83
N ALA A 80 9.62 19.01 -15.20
CA ALA A 80 10.80 18.37 -14.64
C ALA A 80 11.24 19.03 -13.33
N CYS A 81 12.17 18.39 -12.60
CA CYS A 81 12.84 19.03 -11.47
C CYS A 81 13.60 20.29 -11.92
N ASP A 82 13.48 21.36 -11.14
CA ASP A 82 14.28 22.57 -11.30
C ASP A 82 15.42 22.57 -10.27
N PHE A 83 16.65 22.63 -10.77
CA PHE A 83 17.88 22.68 -9.96
C PHE A 83 18.51 24.07 -9.93
N SER A 84 17.87 25.09 -10.51
CA SER A 84 18.34 26.48 -10.46
C SER A 84 18.20 27.09 -9.06
N THR A 85 17.27 26.55 -8.26
CA THR A 85 17.05 26.92 -6.86
C THR A 85 17.42 25.76 -5.95
N ALA A 86 18.09 26.06 -4.83
CA ALA A 86 18.45 25.05 -3.84
C ALA A 86 17.19 24.38 -3.26
N SER A 87 17.25 23.04 -3.12
CA SER A 87 16.19 22.24 -2.50
C SER A 87 16.81 21.08 -1.70
N THR A 88 16.00 20.41 -0.89
CA THR A 88 16.45 19.31 -0.03
C THR A 88 15.46 18.16 -0.11
N TRP A 89 15.99 16.95 -0.30
CA TRP A 89 15.23 15.71 -0.26
C TRP A 89 15.66 14.94 0.99
N THR A 90 14.71 14.59 1.85
CA THR A 90 14.98 13.86 3.10
C THR A 90 14.37 12.48 3.03
N PHE A 91 15.01 11.54 3.71
CA PHE A 91 14.58 10.16 3.84
C PHE A 91 14.70 9.76 5.31
N GLU A 92 13.67 9.12 5.84
CA GLU A 92 13.63 8.65 7.21
C GLU A 92 12.96 7.26 7.27
N PRO A 93 13.36 6.40 8.24
CA PRO A 93 12.74 5.10 8.40
C PRO A 93 11.29 5.24 8.86
N LEU A 94 10.43 4.31 8.43
CA LEU A 94 9.08 4.19 8.95
C LEU A 94 9.12 3.65 10.40
N ASP A 95 8.40 4.29 11.32
CA ASP A 95 8.16 3.73 12.66
C ASP A 95 7.02 2.71 12.61
N SER A 96 7.38 1.43 12.42
CA SER A 96 6.43 0.31 12.39
C SER A 96 5.66 0.11 13.70
N SER A 97 6.17 0.60 14.83
CA SER A 97 5.45 0.48 16.11
C SER A 97 4.22 1.40 16.18
N VAL A 98 4.28 2.53 15.45
CA VAL A 98 3.19 3.50 15.33
C VAL A 98 2.33 3.23 14.10
N PHE A 99 2.95 2.81 12.99
CA PHE A 99 2.29 2.55 11.70
C PHE A 99 2.48 1.10 11.23
N PRO A 100 1.81 0.12 11.85
CA PRO A 100 2.03 -1.31 11.55
C PRO A 100 1.40 -1.78 10.23
N ALA A 101 0.68 -0.92 9.50
CA ALA A 101 -0.07 -1.29 8.30
C ALA A 101 0.79 -1.93 7.19
N VAL A 102 2.06 -1.49 7.06
CA VAL A 102 3.00 -2.02 6.08
C VAL A 102 3.47 -3.43 6.45
N ASP A 103 3.74 -3.69 7.73
CA ASP A 103 4.16 -5.01 8.20
C ASP A 103 3.02 -6.02 8.14
N LEU A 104 1.78 -5.59 8.41
CA LEU A 104 0.59 -6.40 8.19
C LEU A 104 0.41 -6.77 6.72
N ALA A 105 0.59 -5.82 5.80
CA ALA A 105 0.55 -6.08 4.36
C ALA A 105 1.64 -7.06 3.93
N ARG A 106 2.86 -6.90 4.47
CA ARG A 106 3.99 -7.80 4.22
C ARG A 106 3.69 -9.22 4.71
N ALA A 107 3.14 -9.36 5.90
CA ALA A 107 2.75 -10.66 6.46
C ALA A 107 1.66 -11.33 5.63
N ALA A 108 0.60 -10.60 5.27
CA ALA A 108 -0.48 -11.09 4.41
C ALA A 108 0.04 -11.51 3.02
N GLY A 109 0.90 -10.69 2.43
CA GLY A 109 1.55 -10.99 1.16
C GLY A 109 2.43 -12.25 1.19
N LYS A 110 3.25 -12.41 2.24
CA LYS A 110 4.10 -13.60 2.42
C LYS A 110 3.30 -14.88 2.63
N ALA A 111 2.20 -14.79 3.39
CA ALA A 111 1.31 -15.93 3.61
C ALA A 111 0.56 -16.30 2.32
N GLY A 112 0.30 -15.33 1.44
CA GLY A 112 -0.22 -15.55 0.09
C GLY A 112 -1.71 -15.88 0.08
N GLY A 113 -2.14 -16.56 -0.99
CA GLY A 113 -3.54 -16.88 -1.19
C GLY A 113 -4.42 -15.65 -1.38
N CYS A 114 -5.56 -15.64 -0.70
CA CYS A 114 -6.50 -14.53 -0.66
C CYS A 114 -6.28 -13.56 0.51
N LEU A 115 -5.22 -13.71 1.31
CA LEU A 115 -5.00 -12.85 2.50
C LEU A 115 -4.77 -11.37 2.14
N THR A 116 -4.26 -11.07 0.95
CA THR A 116 -4.14 -9.68 0.47
C THR A 116 -5.51 -9.08 0.11
N ALA A 117 -6.46 -9.90 -0.37
CA ALA A 117 -7.85 -9.50 -0.54
C ALA A 117 -8.53 -9.26 0.81
N VAL A 118 -8.28 -10.14 1.79
CA VAL A 118 -8.73 -9.97 3.18
C VAL A 118 -8.22 -8.66 3.78
N TYR A 119 -6.92 -8.36 3.63
CA TYR A 119 -6.31 -7.10 4.06
C TYR A 119 -7.02 -5.88 3.45
N ASN A 120 -7.22 -5.87 2.14
CA ASN A 120 -7.89 -4.77 1.44
C ASN A 120 -9.34 -4.59 1.91
N ALA A 121 -10.12 -5.68 1.95
CA ALA A 121 -11.52 -5.67 2.31
C ALA A 121 -11.75 -5.21 3.76
N ALA A 122 -10.92 -5.69 4.69
CA ALA A 122 -10.95 -5.25 6.08
C ALA A 122 -10.64 -3.75 6.21
N ASN A 123 -9.65 -3.24 5.46
CA ASN A 123 -9.33 -1.82 5.45
C ASN A 123 -10.50 -0.98 4.93
N GLU A 124 -11.16 -1.38 3.85
CA GLU A 124 -12.28 -0.62 3.29
C GLU A 124 -13.41 -0.43 4.31
N VAL A 125 -13.77 -1.49 5.04
CA VAL A 125 -14.81 -1.42 6.09
C VAL A 125 -14.36 -0.55 7.26
N ALA A 126 -13.13 -0.74 7.75
CA ALA A 126 -12.63 -0.02 8.91
C ALA A 126 -12.38 1.48 8.61
N ALA A 127 -11.91 1.79 7.40
CA ALA A 127 -11.75 3.15 6.90
C ALA A 127 -13.11 3.85 6.77
N GLN A 128 -14.13 3.16 6.23
CA GLN A 128 -15.48 3.72 6.15
C GLN A 128 -16.05 3.99 7.55
N ALA A 129 -15.89 3.06 8.49
CA ALA A 129 -16.32 3.25 9.88
C ALA A 129 -15.64 4.46 10.55
N PHE A 130 -14.37 4.74 10.25
CA PHE A 130 -13.69 5.95 10.73
C PHE A 130 -14.29 7.22 10.10
N LEU A 131 -14.56 7.20 8.80
CA LEU A 131 -15.17 8.34 8.08
C LEU A 131 -16.59 8.63 8.58
N ASP A 132 -17.32 7.59 8.98
CA ASP A 132 -18.66 7.69 9.57
C ASP A 132 -18.63 8.09 11.05
N GLY A 133 -17.43 8.25 11.64
CA GLY A 133 -17.26 8.62 13.04
C GLY A 133 -17.55 7.50 14.04
N THR A 134 -17.69 6.26 13.59
CA THR A 134 -17.97 5.08 14.42
C THR A 134 -16.73 4.60 15.17
N VAL A 135 -15.54 4.73 14.57
CA VAL A 135 -14.28 4.30 15.22
C VAL A 135 -13.23 5.41 15.19
N ARG A 136 -12.25 5.33 16.11
CA ARG A 136 -11.10 6.24 16.14
C ARG A 136 -10.04 5.82 15.13
N PHE A 137 -9.16 6.74 14.74
CA PHE A 137 -8.12 6.51 13.73
C PHE A 137 -7.27 5.24 13.95
N PRO A 138 -6.77 4.93 15.17
CA PRO A 138 -5.97 3.72 15.39
C PRO A 138 -6.77 2.41 15.23
N ALA A 139 -8.10 2.46 15.33
CA ALA A 139 -8.96 1.30 15.18
C ALA A 139 -8.96 0.74 13.75
N ILE A 140 -8.61 1.56 12.75
CA ILE A 140 -8.57 1.15 11.35
C ILE A 140 -7.60 -0.03 11.20
N VAL A 141 -6.34 0.18 11.58
CA VAL A 141 -5.29 -0.84 11.40
C VAL A 141 -5.45 -1.99 12.41
N ARG A 142 -5.92 -1.73 13.63
CA ARG A 142 -6.28 -2.80 14.58
C ARG A 142 -7.37 -3.72 14.07
N THR A 143 -8.36 -3.18 13.36
CA THR A 143 -9.42 -4.00 12.75
C THR A 143 -8.83 -4.90 11.67
N VAL A 144 -7.99 -4.33 10.78
CA VAL A 144 -7.29 -5.10 9.75
C VAL A 144 -6.45 -6.24 10.36
N GLU A 145 -5.67 -5.94 11.40
CA GLU A 145 -4.88 -6.94 12.13
C GLU A 145 -5.76 -8.08 12.68
N ARG A 146 -6.86 -7.73 13.37
CA ARG A 146 -7.78 -8.71 13.96
C ARG A 146 -8.52 -9.56 12.92
N VAL A 147 -8.84 -8.99 11.76
CA VAL A 147 -9.43 -9.76 10.65
C VAL A 147 -8.39 -10.72 10.08
N LEU A 148 -7.17 -10.26 9.79
CA LEU A 148 -6.09 -11.12 9.29
C LEU A 148 -5.75 -12.26 10.24
N ALA A 149 -5.72 -12.01 11.56
CA ALA A 149 -5.45 -13.04 12.56
C ALA A 149 -6.49 -14.18 12.60
N GLY A 150 -7.68 -13.97 12.03
CA GLY A 150 -8.71 -15.00 11.86
C GLY A 150 -8.79 -15.57 10.45
N GLY A 151 -7.94 -15.12 9.52
CA GLY A 151 -8.07 -15.35 8.09
C GLY A 151 -7.29 -16.54 7.54
N ASP A 152 -6.72 -17.42 8.38
CA ASP A 152 -5.83 -18.51 7.96
C ASP A 152 -6.44 -19.42 6.88
N GLU A 153 -7.76 -19.60 6.87
CA GLU A 153 -8.48 -20.39 5.84
C GLU A 153 -8.32 -19.80 4.42
N TRP A 154 -8.00 -18.52 4.31
CA TRP A 154 -7.81 -17.79 3.06
C TRP A 154 -6.36 -17.76 2.57
N SER A 155 -5.44 -18.51 3.20
CA SER A 155 -4.03 -18.60 2.78
C SER A 155 -3.81 -19.45 1.53
N ALA A 156 -4.81 -20.23 1.11
CA ALA A 156 -4.74 -21.02 -0.12
C ALA A 156 -4.86 -20.12 -1.38
N PRO A 157 -4.13 -20.42 -2.47
CA PRO A 157 -4.30 -19.74 -3.76
C PRO A 157 -5.75 -19.85 -4.27
N PRO A 158 -6.38 -18.75 -4.71
CA PRO A 158 -7.68 -18.81 -5.35
C PRO A 158 -7.61 -19.56 -6.67
N ALA A 159 -8.58 -20.43 -6.92
CA ALA A 159 -8.78 -21.09 -8.21
C ALA A 159 -9.70 -20.28 -9.12
N THR A 160 -10.63 -19.51 -8.54
CA THR A 160 -11.59 -18.70 -9.30
C THR A 160 -11.79 -17.30 -8.70
N VAL A 161 -12.52 -16.46 -9.43
CA VAL A 161 -12.93 -15.13 -8.94
C VAL A 161 -13.85 -15.27 -7.73
N GLU A 162 -14.68 -16.30 -7.69
CA GLU A 162 -15.58 -16.58 -6.58
C GLU A 162 -14.83 -16.84 -5.26
N ASP A 163 -13.65 -17.46 -5.30
CA ASP A 163 -12.81 -17.65 -4.11
C ASP A 163 -12.33 -16.31 -3.54
N VAL A 164 -11.95 -15.37 -4.42
CA VAL A 164 -11.54 -14.01 -4.03
C VAL A 164 -12.72 -13.23 -3.48
N LEU A 165 -13.89 -13.32 -4.12
CA LEU A 165 -15.11 -12.68 -3.66
C LEU A 165 -15.60 -13.24 -2.32
N ALA A 166 -15.42 -14.54 -2.08
CA ALA A 166 -15.75 -15.17 -0.82
C ALA A 166 -14.83 -14.68 0.31
N ALA A 167 -13.52 -14.53 0.03
CA ALA A 167 -12.56 -13.97 0.97
C ALA A 167 -12.87 -12.50 1.32
N ASP A 168 -13.18 -11.68 0.31
CA ASP A 168 -13.61 -10.29 0.48
C ASP A 168 -14.89 -10.22 1.34
N GLY A 169 -15.92 -11.00 0.99
CA GLY A 169 -17.19 -11.03 1.71
C GLY A 169 -17.03 -11.45 3.17
N TRP A 170 -16.22 -12.49 3.44
CA TRP A 170 -15.88 -12.93 4.78
C TRP A 170 -15.15 -11.83 5.57
N ALA A 171 -14.15 -11.19 4.97
CA ALA A 171 -13.35 -10.16 5.62
C ALA A 171 -14.20 -8.94 5.97
N ARG A 172 -15.12 -8.53 5.08
CA ARG A 172 -16.07 -7.44 5.35
C ARG A 172 -17.01 -7.78 6.49
N ALA A 173 -17.60 -8.98 6.49
CA ALA A 173 -18.48 -9.43 7.56
C ALA A 173 -17.75 -9.40 8.91
N ARG A 174 -16.53 -9.93 8.94
CA ARG A 174 -15.69 -9.95 10.15
C ARG A 174 -15.32 -8.54 10.60
N ALA A 175 -14.90 -7.65 9.70
CA ALA A 175 -14.58 -6.27 10.02
C ALA A 175 -15.78 -5.52 10.62
N HIS A 176 -17.00 -5.72 10.07
CA HIS A 176 -18.21 -5.12 10.61
C HIS A 176 -18.54 -5.59 12.04
N GLU A 177 -18.29 -6.85 12.37
CA GLU A 177 -18.45 -7.34 13.75
C GLU A 177 -17.48 -6.66 14.70
N LEU A 178 -16.21 -6.51 14.29
CA LEU A 178 -15.15 -5.96 15.13
C LEU A 178 -15.32 -4.45 15.37
N VAL A 179 -15.77 -3.72 14.34
CA VAL A 179 -16.07 -2.29 14.42
C VAL A 179 -17.17 -2.00 15.46
N LYS A 180 -18.21 -2.85 15.53
CA LYS A 180 -19.30 -2.72 16.52
C LYS A 180 -18.88 -3.00 17.96
N GLN A 181 -17.71 -3.59 18.17
CA GLN A 181 -17.18 -3.94 19.50
C GLN A 181 -16.20 -2.89 20.05
N GLU A 182 -15.87 -1.83 19.29
CA GLU A 182 -14.99 -0.74 19.76
C GLU A 182 -15.74 0.44 20.40
N ASP A 183 -17.06 0.33 20.59
CA ASP A 183 -17.88 1.20 21.45
C ASP A 183 -17.67 0.88 22.95
#